data_AF-A0A3P6V0C6-F1
#
_entry.id   AF-A0A3P6V0C6-F1
#
_cell.length_a   1.000
_cell.length_b   1.000
_cell.length_c   1.000
_cell.angle_alpha   90.00
_cell.angle_beta   90.00
_cell.angle_gamma   90.00
#
_symmetry.space_group_name_H-M   'P 1'
#
loop_
_entity.id
_entity.type
_entity.pdbx_description
1 polymer ?
#
loop_
_entity_poly.entity_id
_entity_poly.type
_entity_poly.pdbx_seq_one_letter_code
_entity_poly.pdbx_strand_id
1 'polypeptide(L)'
;MGNDAIAFANGKVVCGRWKVLARLGAGGCGSVYKVEDLQRKGYIAALKAEAIVEDDSGVLKLEAAVLKKLANRKNVIRLLMAGKRSKY
;
A
#
# COMPACT_ATOMS: atom_id res chain seq x y z
N MET A 1 16.37 16.84 -6.41
CA MET A 1 16.62 15.45 -6.02
C MET A 1 15.34 14.93 -5.38
N GLY A 2 14.27 14.72 -6.15
CA GLY A 2 14.05 13.49 -6.91
C GLY A 2 13.16 12.58 -6.07
N ASN A 3 11.89 12.95 -5.89
CA ASN A 3 10.88 12.18 -5.15
C ASN A 3 10.68 10.82 -5.84
N ASP A 4 11.49 9.82 -5.48
CA ASP A 4 11.37 8.46 -6.00
C ASP A 4 10.19 7.76 -5.33
N ALA A 5 8.99 8.13 -5.77
CA ALA A 5 7.78 7.38 -5.48
C ALA A 5 7.98 5.94 -5.97
N ILE A 6 7.85 4.95 -5.07
CA ILE A 6 7.91 3.53 -5.43
C ILE A 6 7.01 3.29 -6.65
N ALA A 7 7.59 2.66 -7.67
CA ALA A 7 6.94 2.28 -8.92
C ALA A 7 6.87 0.75 -9.02
N PHE A 8 5.71 0.17 -8.73
CA PHE A 8 5.46 -1.24 -9.01
C PHE A 8 4.99 -1.43 -10.44
N ALA A 9 5.61 -2.38 -11.15
CA ALA A 9 5.14 -2.79 -12.46
C ALA A 9 3.80 -3.53 -12.38
N ASN A 10 2.98 -3.41 -13.42
CA ASN A 10 1.77 -4.23 -13.55
C ASN A 10 2.14 -5.72 -13.52
N GLY A 11 1.35 -6.51 -12.80
CA GLY A 11 1.60 -7.92 -12.57
C GLY A 11 2.54 -8.23 -11.39
N LYS A 12 3.25 -7.24 -10.80
CA LYS A 12 4.05 -7.46 -9.59
C LYS A 12 3.15 -8.00 -8.47
N VAL A 13 3.62 -9.04 -7.80
CA VAL A 13 2.93 -9.62 -6.64
C VAL A 13 3.59 -9.10 -5.37
N VAL A 14 2.82 -8.42 -4.53
CA VAL A 14 3.25 -7.91 -3.22
C VAL A 14 2.79 -8.85 -2.13
N CYS A 15 3.71 -9.18 -1.21
CA CYS A 15 3.47 -10.10 -0.09
C CYS A 15 2.92 -11.49 -0.51
N GLY A 16 3.26 -11.95 -1.72
CA GLY A 16 2.80 -13.24 -2.24
C GLY A 16 1.29 -13.36 -2.49
N ARG A 17 0.53 -12.26 -2.39
CA ARG A 17 -0.94 -12.29 -2.44
C ARG A 17 -1.55 -11.20 -3.30
N TRP A 18 -0.99 -9.99 -3.30
CA TRP A 18 -1.61 -8.83 -3.92
C TRP A 18 -0.96 -8.54 -5.27
N LYS A 19 -1.64 -8.87 -6.37
CA LYS A 19 -1.16 -8.61 -7.73
C LYS A 19 -1.52 -7.19 -8.15
N VAL A 20 -0.52 -6.39 -8.54
CA VAL A 20 -0.71 -5.02 -9.07
C VAL A 20 -1.38 -5.09 -10.43
N LEU A 21 -2.50 -4.37 -10.57
CA LEU A 21 -3.24 -4.24 -11.82
C LEU A 21 -2.98 -2.90 -12.51
N ALA A 22 -2.95 -1.81 -11.74
CA ALA A 22 -2.72 -0.46 -12.24
C ALA A 22 -2.28 0.47 -11.11
N ARG A 23 -1.57 1.54 -11.45
CA ARG A 23 -1.33 2.68 -10.54
C ARG A 23 -2.57 3.58 -10.54
N LEU A 24 -3.07 3.91 -9.36
CA LEU A 24 -4.22 4.80 -9.17
C LEU A 24 -3.80 6.26 -8.98
N GLY A 25 -2.63 6.49 -8.39
CA GLY A 25 -2.09 7.83 -8.18
C GLY A 25 -0.76 7.81 -7.45
N ALA A 26 -0.09 8.95 -7.42
CA ALA A 26 1.12 9.16 -6.63
C ALA A 26 1.41 10.63 -6.34
N GLY A 27 2.20 10.85 -5.29
CA GLY A 27 2.67 12.17 -4.88
C GLY A 27 3.71 12.05 -3.78
N GLY A 28 3.89 13.12 -2.99
CA GLY A 28 4.88 13.16 -1.90
C GLY A 28 4.69 12.09 -0.83
N CYS A 29 3.45 11.63 -0.61
CA CYS A 29 3.13 10.57 0.36
C CYS A 29 3.16 9.16 -0.25
N GLY A 30 3.91 8.95 -1.34
CA GLY A 30 4.04 7.66 -2.01
C GLY A 30 3.04 7.40 -3.15
N SER A 31 2.88 6.13 -3.50
CA SER A 31 2.07 5.66 -4.63
C SER A 31 0.92 4.76 -4.18
N VAL A 32 -0.22 4.87 -4.84
CA VAL A 32 -1.41 4.03 -4.62
C VAL A 32 -1.68 3.17 -5.86
N TYR A 33 -2.00 1.91 -5.65
CA TYR A 33 -2.22 0.90 -6.70
C TYR A 33 -3.54 0.20 -6.52
N LYS A 34 -4.17 -0.16 -7.64
CA LYS A 34 -5.25 -1.14 -7.71
C LYS A 34 -4.61 -2.52 -7.70
N VAL A 35 -5.03 -3.39 -6.78
CA VAL A 35 -4.53 -4.76 -6.66
C VAL A 35 -5.67 -5.77 -6.63
N GLU A 36 -5.38 -6.99 -7.08
CA GLU A 36 -6.27 -8.15 -6.94
C GLU A 36 -5.68 -9.15 -5.93
N ASP A 37 -6.55 -9.74 -5.12
CA ASP A 37 -6.21 -10.83 -4.20
C ASP A 37 -6.08 -12.16 -4.97
N LEU A 38 -4.88 -12.74 -4.97
CA LEU A 38 -4.62 -14.04 -5.58
C LEU A 38 -5.26 -15.21 -4.84
N GLN A 39 -5.63 -15.03 -3.56
CA GLN A 39 -6.34 -16.05 -2.76
C GLN A 39 -7.86 -15.93 -2.88
N ARG A 40 -8.37 -14.76 -3.31
CA ARG A 40 -9.80 -14.47 -3.43
C ARG A 40 -10.04 -13.80 -4.79
N LYS A 41 -10.20 -14.62 -5.83
CA LYS A 41 -10.35 -14.16 -7.21
C LYS A 41 -11.43 -13.07 -7.33
N GLY A 42 -11.13 -12.01 -8.06
CA GLY A 42 -12.03 -10.86 -8.23
C GLY A 42 -12.12 -9.91 -7.03
N TYR A 43 -11.45 -10.20 -5.91
CA TYR A 43 -11.39 -9.30 -4.78
C TYR A 43 -10.37 -8.19 -5.02
N ILE A 44 -10.87 -6.97 -5.25
CA ILE A 44 -10.04 -5.79 -5.55
C ILE A 44 -9.79 -4.98 -4.28
N ALA A 45 -8.59 -4.44 -4.14
CA ALA A 45 -8.22 -3.54 -3.06
C ALA A 45 -7.31 -2.39 -3.55
N ALA A 46 -7.10 -1.41 -2.68
CA ALA A 46 -6.08 -0.38 -2.83
C ALA A 46 -4.85 -0.76 -2.02
N LEU A 47 -3.67 -0.61 -2.62
CA LEU A 47 -2.37 -0.79 -1.97
C LEU A 47 -1.61 0.52 -2.01
N LYS A 48 -1.24 1.05 -0.85
CA LYS A 48 -0.36 2.22 -0.73
C LYS A 48 1.07 1.77 -0.38
N ALA A 49 2.06 2.37 -1.04
CA ALA A 49 3.47 2.11 -0.81
C ALA A 49 4.29 3.41 -0.79
N GLU A 50 5.24 3.49 0.16
CA GLU A 50 6.17 4.60 0.35
C GLU A 50 7.60 4.05 0.29
N ALA A 51 8.51 4.83 -0.29
CA ALA A 51 9.94 4.49 -0.30
C ALA A 51 10.47 4.46 1.13
N ILE A 52 11.36 3.52 1.43
CA ILE A 52 12.10 3.55 2.68
C ILE A 52 13.27 4.49 2.47
N VAL A 53 13.26 5.61 3.20
CA VAL A 53 14.38 6.55 3.26
C VAL A 53 15.06 6.32 4.62
N GLU A 54 16.39 6.25 4.66
CA GLU A 54 17.13 5.85 5.87
C GLU A 54 16.83 6.74 7.09
N ASP A 55 16.58 8.03 6.85
CA ASP A 55 16.27 9.02 7.89
C ASP A 55 14.79 9.38 8.01
N ASP A 56 13.91 8.80 7.18
CA ASP A 56 12.46 9.03 7.25
C ASP A 56 11.71 7.71 7.43
N SER A 57 11.12 7.55 8.61
CA SER A 57 10.32 6.38 8.95
C SER A 57 9.00 6.28 8.16
N GLY A 58 8.64 7.33 7.41
CA GLY A 58 7.41 7.44 6.64
C GLY A 58 6.17 7.56 7.52
N VAL A 59 5.00 7.74 6.89
CA VAL A 59 3.72 7.89 7.61
C VAL A 59 2.86 6.64 7.56
N LEU A 60 3.17 5.67 6.69
CA LEU A 60 2.40 4.41 6.55
C LEU A 60 2.17 3.68 7.88
N LYS A 61 3.15 3.69 8.81
CA LYS A 61 2.99 3.04 10.12
C LYS A 61 1.90 3.72 10.95
N LEU A 62 1.86 5.05 10.94
CA LEU A 62 0.85 5.84 11.63
C LEU A 62 -0.53 5.67 10.95
N GLU A 63 -0.58 5.75 9.62
CA GLU A 63 -1.81 5.54 8.85
C GLU A 63 -2.45 4.18 9.14
N ALA A 64 -1.65 3.11 9.13
CA ALA A 64 -2.13 1.77 9.46
C ALA A 64 -2.61 1.67 10.92
N ALA A 65 -1.93 2.32 11.87
CA ALA A 65 -2.34 2.36 13.26
C ALA A 65 -3.68 3.08 13.46
N VAL A 66 -3.90 4.21 12.76
CA VAL A 66 -5.16 4.95 12.78
C VAL A 66 -6.30 4.11 12.19
N LEU A 67 -6.10 3.48 11.03
CA LEU A 67 -7.11 2.60 10.43
C LEU A 67 -7.47 1.43 11.33
N LYS A 68 -6.49 0.85 12.04
CA LYS A 68 -6.73 -0.23 13.00
C LYS A 68 -7.58 0.23 14.19
N LYS A 69 -7.33 1.44 14.73
CA LYS A 69 -8.13 2.04 15.80
C LYS A 69 -9.56 2.37 15.35
N LEU A 70 -9.74 2.73 14.08
CA LEU A 70 -11.03 3.11 13.52
C LEU A 70 -11.81 1.95 12.86
N ALA A 71 -11.33 0.71 12.95
CA ALA A 71 -11.86 -0.44 12.21
C ALA A 71 -13.37 -0.70 12.39
N ASN A 72 -13.95 -0.29 13.52
CA ASN A 72 -15.38 -0.48 13.83
C ASN A 72 -16.24 0.77 13.61
N ARG A 73 -15.69 1.82 12.97
CA ARG A 73 -16.43 3.06 12.70
C ARG A 73 -17.08 3.00 11.32
N LYS A 74 -18.29 3.56 11.22
CA LYS A 74 -18.96 3.76 9.93
C LYS A 74 -18.12 4.69 9.05
N ASN A 75 -18.18 4.48 7.74
CA ASN A 75 -17.49 5.30 6.73
C ASN A 75 -15.95 5.26 6.79
N VAL A 76 -15.38 4.23 7.42
CA VAL A 76 -13.92 4.00 7.45
C VAL A 76 -13.59 2.75 6.62
N ILE A 77 -12.58 2.86 5.78
CA ILE A 77 -12.08 1.72 5.01
C ILE A 77 -11.44 0.67 5.93
N ARG A 78 -11.62 -0.61 5.59
CA ARG A 78 -11.01 -1.71 6.34
C ARG A 78 -9.54 -1.87 5.96
N LEU A 79 -8.65 -1.85 6.94
CA LEU A 79 -7.26 -2.25 6.75
C LEU A 79 -7.19 -3.76 6.51
N LEU A 80 -6.72 -4.18 5.33
CA LEU A 80 -6.58 -5.59 4.97
C LEU A 80 -5.25 -6.18 5.42
N MET A 81 -4.17 -5.42 5.24
CA MET A 81 -2.80 -5.83 5.51
C MET A 81 -1.92 -4.58 5.61
N ALA A 82 -0.88 -4.63 6.44
CA ALA A 82 0.19 -3.64 6.50
C ALA A 82 1.51 -4.34 6.78
N GLY A 83 2.63 -3.79 6.30
CA GLY A 83 3.95 -4.35 6.53
C GLY A 83 5.07 -3.44 6.05
N LYS A 84 6.26 -3.61 6.62
CA LYS A 84 7.50 -2.97 6.17
C LYS A 84 8.44 -4.06 5.67
N ARG A 85 9.11 -3.84 4.53
CA ARG A 85 10.12 -4.75 4.01
C ARG A 85 11.39 -3.98 3.70
N SER A 86 12.54 -4.48 4.15
CA SER A 86 13.85 -3.88 3.88
C SER A 86 14.21 -3.85 2.39
N LYS A 87 13.66 -4.77 1.59
CA LYS A 87 13.74 -4.78 0.12
C LYS A 87 12.39 -5.21 -0.47
N TYR A 88 11.96 -4.55 -1.54
CA TYR A 88 10.79 -4.90 -2.36
C TYR A 88 11.20 -5.56 -3.69
#